data_AF-A0A497IH83-F1
#
_entry.id   AF-A0A497IH83-F1
#
_cell.length_a   1.000
_cell.length_b   1.000
_cell.length_c   1.000
_cell.angle_alpha   90.00
_cell.angle_beta   90.00
_cell.angle_gamma   90.00
#
_symmetry.space_group_name_H-M   'P 1'
#
loop_
_entity.id
_entity.type
_entity.pdbx_description
1 polymer ?
#
loop_
_entity_poly.entity_id
_entity_poly.type
_entity_poly.pdbx_seq_one_letter_code
_entity_poly.pdbx_strand_id
1 'polypeptide(L)' 'MKFRDNAKQVFSSDLWYDLIDGGRINPDDLLEKEDADRVREAIKTVVEFMDTALELGLIEVG' A
#
# COMPACT_ATOMS: atom_id res chain seq x y z
N MET A 1 10.54 9.62 5.11
CA MET A 1 10.87 8.32 4.50
C MET A 1 12.06 8.51 3.60
N LYS A 2 12.93 7.50 3.53
CA LYS A 2 14.14 7.46 2.76
C LYS A 2 13.93 6.53 1.56
N PHE A 3 14.02 7.12 0.37
CA PHE A 3 13.93 6.39 -0.90
C PHE A 3 15.32 5.91 -1.30
N ARG A 4 15.38 4.80 -2.05
CA ARG A 4 16.62 4.27 -2.60
C ARG A 4 17.09 5.17 -3.75
N ASP A 5 18.39 5.40 -3.83
CA ASP A 5 18.98 6.22 -4.91
C ASP A 5 18.79 5.60 -6.31
N ASN A 6 18.59 4.28 -6.38
CA ASN A 6 18.37 3.53 -7.62
C ASN A 6 16.90 3.12 -7.83
N ALA A 7 15.96 3.69 -7.07
CA ALA A 7 14.54 3.44 -7.25
C ALA A 7 14.10 3.79 -8.68
N LYS A 8 13.29 2.93 -9.29
CA LYS A 8 12.77 3.13 -10.64
C LYS A 8 11.39 3.77 -10.58
N GLN A 9 11.09 4.60 -11.57
CA GLN A 9 9.73 5.12 -11.76
C GLN A 9 8.76 3.94 -11.97
N VAL A 10 7.67 3.94 -11.22
CA VAL A 10 6.55 3.02 -11.41
C VAL A 10 5.40 3.81 -12.02
N PHE A 11 4.89 3.34 -13.16
CA PHE A 11 3.67 3.88 -13.74
C PHE A 11 2.47 3.18 -13.10
N SER A 12 1.46 3.97 -12.74
CA SER A 12 0.21 3.46 -12.20
C SER A 12 -0.95 4.31 -12.71
N SER A 13 -2.03 3.65 -13.08
CA SER A 13 -3.30 4.29 -13.44
C SER A 13 -4.27 4.37 -12.25
N ASP A 14 -3.98 3.67 -11.17
CA ASP A 14 -4.72 3.71 -9.91
C ASP A 14 -3.74 3.45 -8.74
N LEU A 15 -3.28 4.54 -8.13
CA LEU A 15 -2.21 4.50 -7.13
C LEU A 15 -2.59 3.69 -5.88
N TRP A 16 -3.84 3.76 -5.45
CA TRP A 16 -4.29 3.14 -4.21
C TRP A 16 -4.54 1.66 -4.41
N TYR A 17 -5.23 1.31 -5.50
CA TYR A 17 -5.39 -0.09 -5.87
C TYR A 17 -4.03 -0.74 -6.05
N ASP A 18 -3.14 -0.16 -6.87
CA ASP A 18 -1.84 -0.76 -7.18
C ASP A 18 -0.91 -0.89 -5.96
N LEU A 19 -1.06 -0.03 -4.93
CA LEU A 19 -0.28 -0.10 -3.69
C LEU A 19 -0.85 -1.12 -2.69
N ILE A 20 -2.17 -1.20 -2.57
CA ILE A 20 -2.82 -1.91 -1.47
C ILE A 20 -3.30 -3.31 -1.89
N ASP A 21 -3.87 -3.44 -3.09
CA ASP A 21 -4.55 -4.67 -3.55
C ASP A 21 -3.89 -5.24 -4.82
N GLY A 22 -3.70 -4.40 -5.84
CA GLY A 22 -3.10 -4.78 -7.12
C GLY A 22 -1.61 -5.15 -7.07
N GLY A 23 -0.91 -4.83 -5.97
CA GLY A 23 0.46 -5.27 -5.69
C GLY A 23 1.52 -4.81 -6.70
N ARG A 24 1.23 -3.78 -7.51
CA ARG A 24 2.16 -3.24 -8.52
C ARG A 24 3.13 -2.22 -7.95
N ILE A 25 2.78 -1.55 -6.85
CA ILE A 25 3.67 -0.63 -6.13
C ILE A 25 4.12 -1.34 -4.86
N ASN A 26 5.35 -1.86 -4.86
CA ASN A 26 5.94 -2.48 -3.68
C ASN A 26 6.87 -1.48 -2.94
N PRO A 27 6.62 -1.18 -1.64
CA PRO A 27 7.49 -0.34 -0.83
C PRO A 27 8.97 -0.75 -0.85
N ASP A 28 9.28 -2.05 -0.92
CA ASP A 28 10.66 -2.56 -0.93
C ASP A 28 11.47 -2.12 -2.15
N ASP A 29 10.80 -1.85 -3.27
CA ASP A 29 11.44 -1.44 -4.53
C ASP A 29 11.81 0.05 -4.53
N LEU A 30 11.17 0.84 -3.66
CA LEU A 30 11.28 2.30 -3.66
C LEU A 30 12.02 2.82 -2.42
N LEU A 31 11.92 2.12 -1.29
CA LEU A 31 12.33 2.62 0.02
C LEU A 31 13.45 1.80 0.63
N GLU A 32 14.21 2.47 1.50
CA GLU A 32 15.10 1.78 2.42
C GLU A 32 14.31 0.92 3.41
N LYS A 33 14.92 -0.17 3.87
CA LYS A 33 14.24 -1.24 4.63
C LYS A 33 13.37 -0.73 5.79
N GLU A 34 13.91 0.12 6.66
CA GLU A 34 13.16 0.62 7.82
C GLU A 34 11.89 1.39 7.44
N ASP A 35 11.93 2.16 6.35
CA ASP A 35 10.77 2.90 5.87
C ASP A 35 9.83 2.01 5.04
N ALA A 36 10.34 1.02 4.30
CA ALA A 36 9.53 0.01 3.62
C ALA A 36 8.71 -0.80 4.63
N ASP A 37 9.35 -1.25 5.72
CA ASP A 37 8.71 -1.98 6.82
C ASP A 37 7.55 -1.16 7.41
N ARG A 38 7.79 0.13 7.68
CA ARG A 38 6.76 1.04 8.22
C ARG A 38 5.56 1.21 7.29
N VAL A 39 5.80 1.32 5.98
CA VAL A 39 4.72 1.44 5.00
C VAL A 39 3.91 0.14 4.92
N ARG A 40 4.56 -1.02 4.92
CA ARG A 40 3.85 -2.31 4.90
C ARG A 40 2.95 -2.50 6.12
N GLU A 41 3.42 -2.15 7.32
CA GLU A 41 2.60 -2.20 8.53
C GLU A 41 1.40 -1.23 8.48
N ALA A 42 1.60 -0.04 7.91
CA ALA A 42 0.51 0.91 7.70
C ALA A 42 -0.53 0.39 6.69
N ILE A 43 -0.09 -0.19 5.57
CA ILE A 43 -0.96 -0.82 4.56
C ILE A 43 -1.79 -1.92 5.22
N LYS A 44 -1.14 -2.82 5.96
CA LYS A 44 -1.82 -3.90 6.68
C LYS A 44 -2.91 -3.36 7.62
N THR A 45 -2.61 -2.34 8.40
CA THR A 45 -3.58 -1.70 9.30
C THR A 45 -4.78 -1.13 8.54
N VAL A 46 -4.54 -0.49 7.38
CA VAL A 46 -5.61 0.08 6.54
C VAL A 46 -6.47 -1.03 5.93
N VAL A 47 -5.85 -2.09 5.41
CA VAL A 47 -6.56 -3.26 4.86
C VAL A 47 -7.44 -3.91 5.92
N GLU A 48 -6.89 -4.21 7.10
CA GLU A 48 -7.65 -4.79 8.21
C GLU A 48 -8.86 -3.93 8.60
N PHE A 49 -8.69 -2.60 8.65
CA PHE A 49 -9.78 -1.67 8.89
C PHE A 49 -10.86 -1.75 7.79
N MET A 50 -10.46 -1.70 6.52
CA MET A 50 -11.40 -1.74 5.39
C MET A 50 -12.16 -3.05 5.34
N ASP A 51 -11.47 -4.18 5.45
CA ASP A 51 -12.07 -5.52 5.43
C ASP A 51 -13.08 -5.65 6.57
N THR A 52 -12.71 -5.26 7.78
CA THR A 52 -13.61 -5.30 8.94
C THR A 52 -14.84 -4.40 8.73
N ALA A 53 -14.65 -3.21 8.17
CA ALA A 53 -15.75 -2.29 7.93
C ALA A 53 -16.71 -2.79 6.83
N LEU A 54 -16.19 -3.46 5.80
CA LEU A 54 -16.99 -4.11 4.75
C LEU A 54 -17.77 -5.30 5.30
N GLU A 55 -17.12 -6.18 6.07
CA GLU A 55 -17.77 -7.34 6.71
C GLU A 55 -18.90 -6.93 7.65
N LEU A 56 -18.73 -5.81 8.37
CA LEU A 56 -19.76 -5.26 9.26
C LEU A 56 -20.84 -4.44 8.53
N GLY A 57 -20.75 -4.29 7.20
CA GLY A 57 -21.69 -3.49 6.41
C GLY A 57 -21.65 -1.99 6.74
N LEU A 58 -20.53 -1.50 7.27
CA LEU A 58 -20.31 -0.08 7.59
C LEU A 58 -19.85 0.72 6.35
N ILE A 59 -19.30 0.02 5.36
CA ILE A 59 -18.89 0.53 4.06
C ILE A 59 -19.50 -0.37 2.99
N GLU A 60 -19.99 0.22 1.90
CA GLU A 60 -20.41 -0.48 0.69
C GLU A 60 -19.58 0.02 -0.50
N VAL A 61 -19.15 -0.90 -1.35
CA VAL A 61 -18.40 -0.60 -2.58
C VAL A 61 -19.35 -0.77 -3.77
N GLY A 62 -19.38 0.22 -4.66
CA GLY A 62 -20.23 0.25 -5.86
C GLY A 62 -19.55 -0.26 -7.12
#